data_AF-A0A959BGQ6-F1
#
_entry.id   AF-A0A959BGQ6-F1
#
_cell.length_a   1.000
_cell.length_b   1.000
_cell.length_c   1.000
_cell.angle_alpha   90.00
_cell.angle_beta   90.00
_cell.angle_gamma   90.00
#
_symmetry.space_group_name_H-M   'P 1'
#
loop_
_entity.id
_entity.type
_entity.pdbx_description
1 polymer ?
#
loop_
_entity_poly.entity_id
_entity_poly.type
_entity_poly.pdbx_seq_one_letter_code
_entity_poly.pdbx_strand_id
1 'polypeptide(L)'
;MEARNWSQQRVPGWNDNVVIPHLWHDNYPEIKTAVPAIAHLEVEGGARLAIKADGYLPINGSSTFDSGILLIGKINNEGMLAITNTAQITIDGSPANLALQNNGRFTSDGQQAAYAYNGRR
;
A
#
# COMPACT_ATOMS: atom_id res chain seq x y z
N MET A 1 2.48 -16.70 1.95
CA MET A 1 3.67 -15.88 1.57
C MET A 1 4.93 -16.57 2.04
N GLU A 2 6.04 -16.37 1.34
CA GLU A 2 7.32 -17.02 1.66
C GLU A 2 8.40 -15.98 1.95
N ALA A 3 9.18 -16.22 3.00
CA ALA A 3 10.22 -15.30 3.46
C ALA A 3 11.31 -15.03 2.39
N ARG A 4 11.60 -16.02 1.55
CA ARG A 4 12.58 -15.92 0.44
C ARG A 4 12.23 -14.92 -0.64
N ASN A 5 10.97 -14.45 -0.70
CA ASN A 5 10.55 -13.43 -1.66
C ASN A 5 10.90 -12.01 -1.19
N TRP A 6 11.51 -11.86 -0.01
CA TRP A 6 11.85 -10.59 0.60
C TRP A 6 13.36 -10.45 0.78
N SER A 7 13.89 -9.25 0.56
CA SER A 7 15.33 -8.96 0.66
C SER A 7 15.91 -9.28 2.05
N GLN A 8 15.12 -9.09 3.10
CA GLN A 8 15.50 -9.41 4.48
C GLN A 8 15.24 -10.87 4.88
N GLN A 9 14.82 -11.73 3.94
CA GLN A 9 14.46 -13.13 4.21
C GLN A 9 13.42 -13.27 5.33
N ARG A 10 12.50 -12.32 5.42
CA ARG A 10 11.44 -12.25 6.43
C ARG A 10 10.18 -11.66 5.80
N VAL A 11 9.03 -12.25 6.13
CA VAL A 11 7.73 -11.71 5.74
C VAL A 11 7.45 -10.43 6.54
N PRO A 12 7.17 -9.29 5.88
CA PRO A 12 6.80 -8.05 6.55
C PRO A 12 5.56 -8.18 7.42
N GLY A 13 5.51 -7.41 8.49
CA GLY A 13 4.37 -7.27 9.38
C GLY A 13 4.04 -5.79 9.68
N TRP A 14 3.27 -5.60 10.74
CA TRP A 14 2.53 -4.36 11.05
C TRP A 14 3.37 -3.10 11.29
N ASN A 15 4.69 -3.23 11.42
CA ASN A 15 5.64 -2.12 11.58
C ASN A 15 6.60 -1.98 10.40
N ASP A 16 6.47 -2.82 9.39
CA ASP A 16 7.40 -2.86 8.27
C ASP A 16 6.88 -2.00 7.12
N ASN A 17 7.78 -1.21 6.55
CA ASN A 17 7.58 -0.52 5.29
C ASN A 17 7.94 -1.47 4.15
N VAL A 18 7.08 -1.54 3.14
CA VAL A 18 7.31 -2.36 1.96
C VAL A 18 7.54 -1.45 0.76
N VAL A 19 8.61 -1.70 0.04
CA VAL A 19 8.91 -1.07 -1.24
C VAL A 19 8.81 -2.12 -2.34
N ILE A 20 8.05 -1.82 -3.38
CA ILE A 20 8.04 -2.60 -4.62
C ILE A 20 8.93 -1.86 -5.63
N PRO A 21 10.17 -2.33 -5.84
CA PRO A 21 11.11 -1.63 -6.68
C PRO A 21 10.80 -1.83 -8.16
N HIS A 22 11.26 -0.90 -8.99
CA HIS A 22 11.32 -1.15 -10.42
C HIS A 22 12.40 -2.20 -10.73
N LEU A 23 12.00 -3.28 -11.41
CA LEU A 23 12.90 -4.31 -11.90
C LEU A 23 12.98 -4.21 -13.41
N TRP A 24 14.15 -4.55 -13.98
CA TRP A 24 14.36 -4.51 -15.44
C TRP A 24 13.58 -5.59 -16.21
N HIS A 25 12.88 -6.47 -15.51
CA HIS A 25 12.07 -7.54 -16.07
C HIS A 25 10.62 -7.41 -15.59
N ASP A 26 9.68 -7.93 -16.38
CA ASP A 26 8.23 -7.83 -16.14
C ASP A 26 7.70 -8.68 -14.96
N ASN A 27 8.58 -9.16 -14.08
CA ASN A 27 8.14 -9.83 -12.87
C ASN A 27 7.72 -8.79 -11.82
N TYR A 28 6.54 -8.99 -11.26
CA TYR A 28 6.00 -8.20 -10.18
C TYR A 28 5.42 -9.09 -9.08
N PRO A 29 5.39 -8.61 -7.83
CA PRO A 29 4.75 -9.32 -6.73
C PRO A 29 3.25 -9.50 -6.98
N GLU A 30 2.75 -10.67 -6.57
CA GLU A 30 1.34 -11.02 -6.57
C GLU A 30 0.87 -11.40 -5.16
N ILE A 31 -0.18 -10.74 -4.68
CA ILE A 31 -0.89 -11.10 -3.46
C ILE A 31 -2.06 -12.01 -3.83
N LYS A 32 -1.88 -13.33 -3.60
CA LYS A 32 -2.86 -14.37 -3.96
C LYS A 32 -3.78 -14.79 -2.82
N THR A 33 -3.41 -14.44 -1.59
CA THR A 33 -4.15 -14.76 -0.36
C THR A 33 -4.08 -13.56 0.58
N ALA A 34 -4.79 -13.62 1.71
CA ALA A 34 -4.59 -12.67 2.79
C ALA A 34 -3.13 -12.64 3.27
N VAL A 35 -2.66 -11.43 3.57
CA VAL A 35 -1.32 -11.16 4.11
C VAL A 35 -1.41 -10.37 5.42
N PRO A 36 -0.42 -10.46 6.32
CA PRO A 36 -0.34 -9.57 7.48
C PRO A 36 -0.36 -8.10 7.05
N ALA A 37 -0.89 -7.25 7.92
CA ALA A 37 -0.86 -5.81 7.70
C ALA A 37 0.58 -5.31 7.66
N ILE A 38 0.84 -4.33 6.80
CA ILE A 38 2.10 -3.58 6.72
C ILE A 38 1.89 -2.13 7.14
N ALA A 39 2.96 -1.44 7.52
CA ALA A 39 2.89 -0.08 8.02
C ALA A 39 2.79 0.96 6.90
N HIS A 40 3.46 0.70 5.77
CA HIS A 40 3.49 1.58 4.60
C HIS A 40 3.79 0.77 3.34
N LEU A 41 3.23 1.18 2.21
CA LEU A 41 3.55 0.65 0.89
C LEU A 41 4.06 1.75 -0.05
N GLU A 42 5.23 1.56 -0.61
CA GLU A 42 5.72 2.32 -1.76
C GLU A 42 5.74 1.43 -3.00
N VAL A 43 5.17 1.93 -4.10
CA VAL A 43 5.28 1.30 -5.42
C VAL A 43 6.00 2.28 -6.34
N GLU A 44 7.26 2.00 -6.64
CA GLU A 44 8.12 2.88 -7.42
C GLU A 44 7.64 3.04 -8.88
N GLY A 45 8.11 4.10 -9.55
CA GLY A 45 7.80 4.36 -10.94
C GLY A 45 8.26 3.22 -11.85
N GLY A 46 7.36 2.71 -12.70
CA GLY A 46 7.64 1.55 -13.56
C GLY A 46 7.57 0.20 -12.83
N ALA A 47 7.30 0.19 -11.50
CA ALA A 47 6.98 -1.01 -10.76
C ALA A 47 5.48 -1.34 -10.86
N ARG A 48 5.15 -2.58 -10.52
CA ARG A 48 3.77 -3.07 -10.49
C ARG A 48 3.54 -3.97 -9.27
N LEU A 49 2.31 -3.95 -8.76
CA LEU A 49 1.81 -4.90 -7.79
C LEU A 49 0.45 -5.43 -8.26
N ALA A 50 0.21 -6.73 -8.12
CA ALA A 50 -1.09 -7.31 -8.38
C ALA A 50 -1.69 -7.91 -7.09
N ILE A 51 -2.95 -7.60 -6.82
CA ILE A 51 -3.75 -8.24 -5.77
C ILE A 51 -4.80 -9.06 -6.51
N LYS A 52 -4.69 -10.40 -6.45
CA LYS A 52 -5.62 -11.31 -7.14
C LYS A 52 -6.94 -11.40 -6.37
N ALA A 53 -7.97 -12.00 -6.96
CA ALA A 53 -9.33 -12.05 -6.39
C ALA A 53 -9.41 -12.47 -4.91
N ASP A 54 -8.64 -13.49 -4.50
CA ASP A 54 -8.58 -13.97 -3.11
C ASP A 54 -7.49 -13.27 -2.27
N GLY A 55 -6.77 -12.34 -2.89
CA GLY A 55 -5.74 -11.53 -2.25
C GLY A 55 -6.34 -10.47 -1.34
N TYR A 56 -5.75 -10.31 -0.17
CA TYR A 56 -6.08 -9.22 0.75
C TYR A 56 -4.81 -8.57 1.27
N LEU A 57 -4.65 -7.27 0.98
CA LEU A 57 -3.55 -6.44 1.45
C LEU A 57 -4.07 -5.35 2.41
N PRO A 58 -3.86 -5.52 3.72
CA PRO A 58 -4.06 -4.46 4.69
C PRO A 58 -2.82 -3.57 4.83
N ILE A 59 -3.04 -2.26 4.83
CA ILE A 59 -2.07 -1.22 5.16
C ILE A 59 -2.61 -0.46 6.37
N ASN A 60 -1.83 -0.45 7.44
CA ASN A 60 -2.13 0.25 8.68
C ASN A 60 -1.08 1.35 8.80
N GLY A 61 -1.36 2.57 8.33
CA GLY A 61 -0.46 3.71 8.15
C GLY A 61 0.38 4.19 9.35
N SER A 62 0.58 3.35 10.36
CA SER A 62 1.32 3.54 11.61
C SER A 62 2.76 4.03 11.45
N SER A 63 3.38 3.83 10.29
CA SER A 63 4.77 4.26 10.04
C SER A 63 4.91 5.79 10.11
N THR A 64 3.93 6.51 9.55
CA THR A 64 3.97 7.98 9.45
C THR A 64 2.71 8.62 10.03
N PHE A 65 1.62 7.86 10.19
CA PHE A 65 0.24 8.34 10.40
C PHE A 65 -0.26 9.35 9.36
N ASP A 66 0.56 9.60 8.34
CA ASP A 66 0.34 10.62 7.34
C ASP A 66 0.07 9.96 5.99
N SER A 67 0.99 9.15 5.49
CA SER A 67 0.85 8.40 4.23
C SER A 67 1.04 6.90 4.43
N GLY A 68 -0.05 6.14 4.25
CA GLY A 68 -0.05 4.69 4.24
C GLY A 68 0.41 4.10 2.90
N ILE A 69 0.26 4.86 1.80
CA ILE A 69 0.72 4.45 0.48
C ILE A 69 1.30 5.62 -0.31
N LEU A 70 2.45 5.39 -0.93
CA LEU A 70 3.01 6.21 -1.99
C LEU A 70 2.98 5.41 -3.31
N LEU A 71 2.06 5.77 -4.20
CA LEU A 71 1.89 5.11 -5.48
C LEU A 71 2.48 5.96 -6.61
N ILE A 72 3.63 5.54 -7.13
CA ILE A 72 4.29 6.12 -8.31
C ILE A 72 4.13 5.20 -9.54
N GLY A 73 4.13 3.89 -9.31
CA GLY A 73 3.89 2.85 -10.32
C GLY A 73 2.43 2.43 -10.44
N LYS A 74 2.20 1.12 -10.57
CA LYS A 74 0.88 0.53 -10.85
C LYS A 74 0.43 -0.47 -9.79
N ILE A 75 -0.83 -0.39 -9.40
CA ILE A 75 -1.52 -1.43 -8.63
C ILE A 75 -2.71 -1.94 -9.45
N ASN A 76 -2.75 -3.25 -9.65
CA ASN A 76 -3.90 -3.94 -10.21
C ASN A 76 -4.60 -4.71 -9.11
N ASN A 77 -5.74 -4.20 -8.64
CA ASN A 77 -6.51 -4.81 -7.57
C ASN A 77 -7.74 -5.54 -8.13
N GLU A 78 -7.72 -6.87 -8.07
CA GLU A 78 -8.86 -7.76 -8.30
C GLU A 78 -9.44 -8.30 -6.97
N GLY A 79 -8.70 -8.16 -5.86
CA GLY A 79 -9.09 -8.62 -4.51
C GLY A 79 -9.44 -7.46 -3.58
N MET A 80 -8.84 -7.42 -2.40
CA MET A 80 -9.08 -6.38 -1.39
C MET A 80 -7.80 -5.61 -1.04
N LEU A 81 -7.85 -4.29 -1.22
CA LEU A 81 -6.87 -3.33 -0.70
C LEU A 81 -7.54 -2.49 0.39
N ALA A 82 -7.04 -2.59 1.62
CA ALA A 82 -7.55 -1.81 2.75
C ALA A 82 -6.45 -0.93 3.33
N ILE A 83 -6.72 0.36 3.46
CA ILE A 83 -5.80 1.34 4.03
C ILE A 83 -6.46 2.00 5.24
N THR A 84 -5.80 2.01 6.37
CA THR A 84 -6.31 2.53 7.65
C THR A 84 -5.23 3.34 8.35
N ASN A 85 -5.62 4.14 9.36
CA ASN A 85 -4.70 4.93 10.18
C ASN A 85 -3.73 5.80 9.38
N THR A 86 -4.25 6.43 8.33
CA THR A 86 -3.53 7.35 7.46
C THR A 86 -4.31 8.64 7.33
N ALA A 87 -3.62 9.78 7.20
CA ALA A 87 -4.24 11.06 6.90
C ALA A 87 -4.52 11.21 5.40
N GLN A 88 -3.62 10.69 4.57
CA GLN A 88 -3.65 10.79 3.12
C GLN A 88 -3.27 9.48 2.43
N ILE A 89 -3.68 9.36 1.18
CA ILE A 89 -3.26 8.35 0.21
C ILE A 89 -2.61 9.12 -0.93
N THR A 90 -1.31 8.94 -1.12
CA THR A 90 -0.54 9.73 -2.09
C THR A 90 -0.39 8.94 -3.38
N ILE A 91 -0.87 9.54 -4.47
CA ILE A 91 -0.71 9.01 -5.81
C ILE A 91 0.09 10.07 -6.58
N ASP A 92 1.37 9.80 -6.80
CA ASP A 92 2.33 10.75 -7.37
C ASP A 92 3.13 10.05 -8.47
N GLY A 93 2.77 10.27 -9.74
CA GLY A 93 3.44 9.60 -10.85
C GLY A 93 3.11 10.23 -12.20
N SER A 94 3.98 10.00 -13.18
CA SER A 94 3.73 10.43 -14.56
C SER A 94 2.50 9.69 -15.12
N PRO A 95 1.59 10.36 -15.86
CA PRO A 95 0.36 9.76 -16.39
C PRO A 95 0.57 8.47 -17.20
N ALA A 96 1.75 8.28 -17.81
CA ALA A 96 2.08 7.06 -18.56
C ALA A 96 2.35 5.83 -17.67
N ASN A 97 2.78 6.05 -16.43
CA ASN A 97 3.24 5.01 -15.52
C ASN A 97 2.36 4.84 -14.28
N LEU A 98 1.42 5.76 -14.05
CA LEU A 98 0.56 5.78 -12.89
C LEU A 98 -0.80 5.13 -13.17
N ALA A 99 -1.14 4.08 -12.41
CA ALA A 99 -2.50 3.53 -12.42
C ALA A 99 -2.84 2.76 -11.14
N LEU A 100 -3.93 3.15 -10.47
CA LEU A 100 -4.66 2.27 -9.55
C LEU A 100 -5.85 1.69 -10.32
N GLN A 101 -5.69 0.48 -10.84
CA GLN A 101 -6.78 -0.25 -11.51
C GLN A 101 -7.50 -1.10 -10.47
N ASN A 102 -8.71 -0.68 -10.08
CA ASN A 102 -9.49 -1.36 -9.07
C ASN A 102 -10.71 -2.07 -9.68
N ASN A 103 -10.61 -3.39 -9.84
CA ASN A 103 -11.70 -4.30 -10.19
C ASN A 103 -12.24 -5.09 -8.98
N GLY A 104 -11.58 -4.98 -7.83
CA GLY A 104 -12.00 -5.56 -6.55
C GLY A 104 -12.53 -4.50 -5.58
N ARG A 105 -12.25 -4.69 -4.29
CA ARG A 105 -12.64 -3.76 -3.21
C ARG A 105 -11.46 -2.90 -2.77
N PHE A 106 -11.71 -1.59 -2.68
CA PHE A 106 -10.81 -0.61 -2.07
C PHE A 106 -11.52 0.03 -0.87
N THR A 107 -10.87 0.08 0.29
CA THR A 107 -11.38 0.78 1.48
C THR A 107 -10.31 1.68 2.08
N SER A 108 -10.69 2.89 2.48
CA SER A 108 -9.84 3.83 3.20
C SER A 108 -10.58 4.43 4.38
N ASP A 109 -10.19 4.09 5.60
CA ASP A 109 -10.76 4.67 6.82
C ASP A 109 -9.79 5.70 7.37
N GLY A 110 -9.96 6.95 6.93
CA GLY A 110 -9.15 8.08 7.40
C GLY A 110 -9.38 8.31 8.89
N GLN A 111 -8.30 8.47 9.66
CA GLN A 111 -8.39 9.03 11.01
C GLN A 111 -8.42 10.55 10.87
N GLN A 112 -9.59 11.19 10.98
CA GLN A 112 -9.61 12.63 11.25
C GLN A 112 -9.01 12.84 12.63
N ALA A 113 -7.78 13.38 12.70
CA ALA A 113 -7.28 13.97 13.92
C ALA A 113 -8.25 15.11 14.30
N ALA A 114 -9.07 14.90 15.33
CA ALA A 114 -9.92 15.93 15.88
C ALA A 114 -9.02 16.98 16.56
N TYR A 115 -8.65 18.03 15.83
CA TYR A 115 -8.02 19.20 16.43
C TYR A 115 -9.07 19.92 17.28
N ALA A 116 -9.11 19.61 18.58
CA ALA A 116 -9.91 20.36 19.54
C ALA A 116 -9.39 21.80 19.61
N TYR A 117 -10.13 22.73 19.00
CA TYR A 117 -9.87 24.17 19.12
C TYR A 117 -10.15 24.61 20.56
N ASN A 118 -9.12 24.72 21.39
CA ASN A 118 -9.21 25.33 22.72
C ASN A 118 -9.20 26.87 22.59
N GLY A 119 -10.28 27.41 22.03
CA GLY A 119 -10.55 28.85 22.06
C GLY A 119 -10.88 29.28 23.48
N ARG A 120 -9.86 29.71 24.24
CA ARG A 120 -10.07 30.50 25.46
C ARG A 120 -10.56 31.89 25.04
N ARG A 121 -11.79 32.22 25.45
CA ARG A 121 -12.31 33.59 25.47
C ARG A 121 -11.65 34.39 26.58
#